data_AF-A0A6L4WRM4-F1
#
_entry.id   AF-A0A6L4WRM4-F1
#
_cell.length_a   1.000
_cell.length_b   1.000
_cell.length_c   1.000
_cell.angle_alpha   90.00
_cell.angle_beta   90.00
_cell.angle_gamma   90.00
#
_symmetry.space_group_name_H-M   'P 1'
#
loop_
_entity.id
_entity.type
_entity.pdbx_description
1 polymer ?
#
loop_
_entity_poly.entity_id
_entity_poly.type
_entity_poly.pdbx_seq_one_letter_code
_entity_poly.pdbx_strand_id
1 'polypeptide(L)'
;MYDKTKFTQDLAIDRFIYAVENNFYVEAHELLEDDWNEYKKIGEKNKALVLKGLINGATALALYFEKKRPSGYEKVWPVFNKYMPLLDEVSLDNKDRFYYAKELLIKKNSLINN
;
A
#
# COMPACT_ATOMS: atom_id res chain seq x y z
N MET A 1 7.52 5.35 -13.21
CA MET A 1 7.99 6.72 -12.86
C MET A 1 6.78 7.52 -12.42
N TYR A 2 6.77 8.03 -11.20
CA TYR A 2 5.64 8.77 -10.63
C TYR A 2 5.66 10.26 -11.00
N ASP A 3 4.53 10.95 -10.83
CA ASP A 3 4.40 12.39 -11.09
C ASP A 3 5.18 13.21 -10.05
N LYS A 4 6.34 13.74 -10.44
CA LYS A 4 7.21 14.55 -9.58
C LYS A 4 6.67 15.95 -9.27
N THR A 5 5.64 16.40 -9.99
CA THR A 5 4.96 17.66 -9.65
C THR A 5 3.97 17.48 -8.50
N LYS A 6 3.53 16.23 -8.28
CA LYS A 6 2.55 15.84 -7.26
C LYS A 6 3.19 15.18 -6.04
N PHE A 7 4.22 14.36 -6.26
CA PHE A 7 4.93 13.62 -5.21
C PHE A 7 6.36 14.12 -5.08
N THR A 8 6.62 14.83 -3.99
CA THR A 8 7.92 15.47 -3.72
C THR A 8 8.73 14.73 -2.65
N GLN A 9 8.16 13.70 -2.01
CA GLN A 9 8.87 12.94 -0.99
C GLN A 9 9.95 12.05 -1.61
N ASP A 10 11.07 11.89 -0.90
CA ASP A 10 12.25 11.16 -1.38
C ASP A 10 12.04 9.64 -1.41
N LEU A 11 11.41 9.09 -0.36
CA LEU A 11 11.18 7.65 -0.24
C LEU A 11 9.87 7.21 -0.89
N ALA A 12 9.85 6.01 -1.45
CA ALA A 12 8.64 5.43 -2.05
C ALA A 12 7.52 5.26 -1.03
N ILE A 13 7.85 4.81 0.19
CA ILE A 13 6.89 4.68 1.29
C ILE A 13 6.30 6.04 1.71
N ASP A 14 7.07 7.12 1.63
CA ASP A 14 6.57 8.45 1.99
C ASP A 14 5.62 9.01 0.93
N ARG A 15 5.93 8.77 -0.35
CA ARG A 15 5.01 9.09 -1.45
C ARG A 15 3.73 8.27 -1.33
N PHE A 16 3.83 6.98 -1.01
CA PHE A 16 2.68 6.10 -0.77
C PHE A 16 1.80 6.64 0.35
N ILE A 17 2.40 6.97 1.49
CA ILE A 17 1.71 7.56 2.64
C ILE A 17 0.99 8.85 2.22
N TYR A 18 1.70 9.78 1.58
CA TYR A 18 1.11 11.03 1.10
C TYR A 18 -0.07 10.78 0.16
N ALA A 19 0.05 9.81 -0.76
CA ALA A 19 -1.02 9.44 -1.67
C ALA A 19 -2.26 8.93 -0.90
N VAL A 20 -2.09 8.02 0.06
CA VAL A 20 -3.21 7.49 0.87
C VAL A 20 -3.83 8.58 1.76
N GLU A 21 -3.03 9.46 2.37
CA GLU A 21 -3.53 10.59 3.18
C GLU A 21 -4.48 11.48 2.35
N ASN A 22 -4.11 11.74 1.09
CA ASN A 22 -4.86 12.57 0.16
C ASN A 22 -5.87 11.81 -0.73
N ASN A 23 -6.13 10.53 -0.42
CA ASN A 23 -7.08 9.68 -1.17
C ASN A 23 -6.72 9.45 -2.65
N PHE A 24 -5.44 9.55 -3.02
CA PHE A 24 -4.92 9.22 -4.35
C PHE A 24 -4.63 7.71 -4.44
N TYR A 25 -5.66 6.86 -4.37
CA TYR A 25 -5.46 5.42 -4.15
C TYR A 25 -5.01 4.69 -5.42
N VAL A 26 -5.39 5.18 -6.60
CA VAL A 26 -4.88 4.66 -7.88
C VAL A 26 -3.36 4.88 -7.95
N GLU A 27 -2.89 6.09 -7.69
CA GLU A 27 -1.45 6.37 -7.70
C GLU A 27 -0.73 5.64 -6.56
N ALA A 28 -1.34 5.53 -5.39
CA ALA A 28 -0.75 4.84 -4.25
C ALA A 28 -0.35 3.39 -4.58
N HIS A 29 -1.18 2.63 -5.29
CA HIS A 29 -0.83 1.23 -5.57
C HIS A 29 0.35 1.07 -6.54
N GLU A 30 0.69 2.08 -7.32
CA GLU A 30 1.84 2.06 -8.25
C GLU A 30 3.15 2.46 -7.56
N LEU A 31 3.08 3.28 -6.50
CA LEU A 31 4.25 3.93 -5.89
C LEU A 31 5.24 2.98 -5.20
N LEU A 32 4.82 1.75 -4.88
CA LEU A 32 5.65 0.72 -4.24
C LEU A 32 6.01 -0.43 -5.20
N GLU A 33 5.62 -0.38 -6.47
CA GLU A 33 5.82 -1.50 -7.40
C GLU A 33 7.29 -1.74 -7.74
N ASP A 34 8.11 -0.69 -7.88
CA ASP A 34 9.54 -0.81 -8.16
C ASP A 34 10.27 -1.55 -7.02
N ASP A 35 10.05 -1.12 -5.76
CA ASP A 35 10.60 -1.77 -4.56
C ASP A 35 10.09 -3.21 -4.42
N TRP A 36 8.81 -3.45 -4.75
CA TRP A 36 8.22 -4.79 -4.73
C TRP A 36 8.88 -5.72 -5.76
N ASN A 37 9.14 -5.20 -6.96
CA ASN A 37 9.82 -5.94 -8.02
C ASN A 37 11.28 -6.24 -7.64
N GLU A 38 11.97 -5.30 -7.03
CA GLU A 38 13.35 -5.50 -6.58
C GLU A 38 13.44 -6.56 -5.47
N TYR A 39 12.59 -6.50 -4.43
CA TYR A 39 12.59 -7.54 -3.39
C TYR A 39 12.27 -8.94 -3.93
N LYS A 40 11.37 -9.06 -4.92
CA LYS A 40 11.14 -10.34 -5.61
C LYS A 40 12.40 -10.81 -6.33
N LYS A 41 13.08 -9.92 -7.04
CA LYS A 41 14.27 -10.21 -7.85
C LYS A 41 15.44 -10.67 -6.99
N ILE A 42 15.68 -10.06 -5.83
CA ILE A 42 16.78 -10.42 -4.93
C ILE A 42 16.43 -11.54 -3.94
N GLY A 43 15.24 -12.13 -4.02
CA GLY A 43 14.82 -13.27 -3.21
C GLY A 43 14.29 -12.92 -1.81
N GLU A 44 14.07 -11.64 -1.51
CA GLU A 44 13.53 -11.12 -0.26
C GLU A 44 12.00 -11.29 -0.19
N LYS A 45 11.55 -12.56 -0.18
CA LYS A 45 10.15 -12.94 -0.38
C LYS A 45 9.19 -12.27 0.62
N ASN A 46 9.51 -12.27 1.91
CA ASN A 46 8.60 -11.70 2.90
C ASN A 46 8.49 -10.16 2.78
N LYS A 47 9.60 -9.47 2.48
CA LYS A 47 9.56 -8.01 2.21
C LYS A 47 8.70 -7.70 0.99
N ALA A 48 8.82 -8.50 -0.07
CA ALA A 48 7.97 -8.39 -1.24
C ALA A 48 6.48 -8.64 -0.91
N LEU A 49 6.17 -9.59 -0.03
CA LEU A 49 4.79 -9.86 0.39
C LEU A 49 4.21 -8.71 1.23
N VAL A 50 5.01 -8.09 2.10
CA VAL A 50 4.61 -6.88 2.85
C VAL A 50 4.24 -5.75 1.89
N LEU A 51 5.10 -5.44 0.91
CA LEU A 51 4.80 -4.42 -0.11
C LEU A 51 3.55 -4.78 -0.91
N LYS A 52 3.40 -6.05 -1.32
CA LYS A 52 2.19 -6.53 -1.99
C LYS A 52 0.95 -6.29 -1.14
N GLY A 53 1.03 -6.50 0.17
CA GLY A 53 -0.06 -6.22 1.10
C GLY A 53 -0.47 -4.75 1.05
N LEU A 54 0.47 -3.82 1.22
CA LEU A 54 0.19 -2.37 1.16
C LEU A 54 -0.38 -1.92 -0.19
N ILE A 55 0.23 -2.39 -1.30
CA ILE A 55 -0.26 -2.15 -2.67
C ILE A 55 -1.72 -2.59 -2.80
N ASN A 56 -2.04 -3.81 -2.36
CA ASN A 56 -3.42 -4.32 -2.45
C ASN A 56 -4.38 -3.57 -1.51
N GLY A 57 -3.90 -3.08 -0.37
CA GLY A 57 -4.70 -2.17 0.48
C GLY A 57 -5.12 -0.92 -0.28
N ALA A 58 -4.17 -0.24 -0.94
CA ALA A 58 -4.47 0.90 -1.79
C ALA A 58 -5.37 0.54 -2.99
N THR A 59 -5.09 -0.56 -3.69
CA THR A 59 -5.93 -1.05 -4.81
C THR A 59 -7.37 -1.30 -4.38
N ALA A 60 -7.58 -1.89 -3.21
CA ALA A 60 -8.92 -2.16 -2.68
C ALA A 60 -9.68 -0.84 -2.42
N LEU A 61 -9.03 0.15 -1.79
CA LEU A 61 -9.64 1.47 -1.57
C LEU A 61 -9.93 2.20 -2.88
N ALA A 62 -9.03 2.12 -3.88
CA ALA A 62 -9.27 2.66 -5.21
C ALA A 62 -10.50 2.01 -5.87
N LEU A 63 -10.63 0.69 -5.78
CA LEU A 63 -11.77 -0.05 -6.32
C LEU A 63 -13.09 0.41 -5.68
N TYR A 64 -13.10 0.62 -4.37
CA TYR A 64 -14.29 1.06 -3.64
C TYR A 64 -14.61 2.54 -3.90
N PHE A 65 -13.70 3.45 -3.52
CA PHE A 65 -13.98 4.88 -3.47
C PHE A 65 -13.95 5.56 -4.84
N GLU A 66 -13.03 5.16 -5.72
CA GLU A 66 -12.83 5.84 -7.01
C GLU A 66 -13.52 5.11 -8.16
N LYS A 67 -13.38 3.77 -8.23
CA LYS A 67 -13.93 2.98 -9.34
C LYS A 67 -15.37 2.49 -9.10
N LYS A 68 -15.92 2.65 -7.89
CA LYS A 68 -17.28 2.22 -7.49
C LYS A 68 -17.54 0.74 -7.75
N ARG A 69 -16.56 -0.11 -7.45
CA ARG A 69 -16.57 -1.58 -7.63
C ARG A 69 -16.41 -2.30 -6.28
N PRO A 70 -17.45 -2.35 -5.42
CA PRO A 70 -17.35 -2.94 -4.09
C PRO A 70 -17.01 -4.44 -4.11
N SER A 71 -17.51 -5.20 -5.09
CA SER A 71 -17.16 -6.62 -5.25
C SER A 71 -15.69 -6.86 -5.63
N GLY A 72 -15.04 -5.87 -6.24
CA GLY A 72 -13.59 -5.88 -6.47
C GLY A 72 -12.82 -5.65 -5.18
N TYR A 73 -13.25 -4.66 -4.39
CA TYR A 73 -12.69 -4.39 -3.06
C TYR A 73 -12.74 -5.63 -2.16
N GLU A 74 -13.88 -6.32 -2.07
CA GLU A 74 -14.07 -7.52 -1.25
C GLU A 74 -13.08 -8.64 -1.57
N LYS A 75 -12.65 -8.74 -2.83
CA LYS A 75 -11.68 -9.74 -3.29
C LYS A 75 -10.23 -9.34 -2.98
N VAL A 76 -9.94 -8.04 -2.97
CA VAL A 76 -8.57 -7.51 -2.89
C VAL A 76 -8.16 -7.20 -1.45
N TRP A 77 -9.04 -6.61 -0.63
CA TRP A 77 -8.74 -6.27 0.77
C TRP A 77 -8.23 -7.46 1.62
N PRO A 78 -8.73 -8.70 1.45
CA PRO A 78 -8.19 -9.85 2.17
C PRO A 78 -6.69 -10.11 1.92
N VAL A 79 -6.14 -9.68 0.77
CA VAL A 79 -4.70 -9.78 0.46
C VAL A 79 -3.88 -8.86 1.35
N PHE A 80 -4.37 -7.65 1.64
CA PHE A 80 -3.76 -6.74 2.61
C PHE A 80 -3.73 -7.42 3.99
N ASN A 81 -4.88 -7.88 4.49
CA ASN A 81 -4.97 -8.54 5.80
C ASN A 81 -4.04 -9.75 5.92
N LYS A 82 -3.93 -10.55 4.85
CA LYS A 82 -3.08 -11.74 4.81
C LYS A 82 -1.60 -11.42 5.04
N TYR A 83 -1.09 -10.32 4.49
CA TYR A 83 0.36 -10.05 4.48
C TYR A 83 0.83 -9.04 5.53
N MET A 84 -0.06 -8.22 6.10
CA MET A 84 0.35 -7.27 7.15
C MET A 84 1.00 -7.90 8.40
N PRO A 85 0.65 -9.13 8.84
CA PRO A 85 1.37 -9.77 9.95
C PRO A 85 2.87 -9.99 9.66
N LEU A 86 3.26 -10.18 8.40
CA LEU A 86 4.68 -10.36 8.03
C LEU A 86 5.52 -9.11 8.30
N LEU A 87 4.90 -7.94 8.49
CA LEU A 87 5.61 -6.72 8.82
C LEU A 87 6.40 -6.89 10.13
N ASP A 88 5.88 -7.66 11.09
CA ASP A 88 6.59 -7.94 12.36
C ASP A 88 7.85 -8.78 12.14
N GLU A 89 7.87 -9.63 11.10
CA GLU A 89 8.91 -10.62 10.84
C GLU A 89 10.07 -10.12 9.96
N VAL A 90 9.87 -9.02 9.21
CA VAL A 90 10.87 -8.51 8.26
C VAL A 90 11.70 -7.36 8.83
N SER A 91 12.96 -7.27 8.40
CA SER A 91 13.76 -6.06 8.57
C SER A 91 13.59 -5.16 7.34
N LEU A 92 13.09 -3.94 7.55
CA LEU A 92 12.93 -2.92 6.51
C LEU A 92 13.58 -1.63 7.01
N ASP A 93 14.22 -0.91 6.11
CA ASP A 93 14.62 0.47 6.39
C ASP A 93 13.36 1.32 6.56
N ASN A 94 13.34 2.22 7.56
CA ASN A 94 12.18 3.04 7.90
C ASN A 94 10.91 2.21 8.20
N LYS A 95 11.07 1.06 8.89
CA LYS A 95 9.99 0.12 9.23
C LYS A 95 8.79 0.79 9.91
N ASP A 96 9.03 1.83 10.72
CA ASP A 96 8.00 2.66 11.35
C ASP A 96 7.05 3.32 10.33
N ARG A 97 7.56 3.76 9.17
CA ARG A 97 6.74 4.31 8.07
C ARG A 97 5.82 3.24 7.48
N PHE A 98 6.28 1.99 7.38
CA PHE A 98 5.44 0.89 6.91
C PHE A 98 4.31 0.54 7.90
N TYR A 99 4.57 0.60 9.21
CA TYR A 99 3.49 0.49 10.20
C TYR A 99 2.51 1.65 10.09
N TYR A 100 2.99 2.87 9.93
CA TYR A 100 2.13 4.03 9.73
C TYR A 100 1.23 3.86 8.49
N ALA A 101 1.80 3.42 7.36
CA ALA A 101 1.04 3.15 6.14
C ALA A 101 -0.05 2.07 6.34
N LYS A 102 0.26 0.99 7.07
CA LYS A 102 -0.70 -0.04 7.46
C LYS A 102 -1.87 0.56 8.26
N GLU A 103 -1.58 1.29 9.33
CA GLU A 103 -2.62 1.87 10.19
C GLU A 103 -3.45 2.93 9.46
N LEU A 104 -2.82 3.72 8.59
CA LEU A 104 -3.49 4.68 7.74
C LEU A 104 -4.49 3.99 6.78
N LEU A 105 -4.09 2.90 6.12
CA LEU A 105 -4.99 2.13 5.27
C LEU A 105 -6.17 1.56 6.06
N ILE A 106 -5.93 1.02 7.26
CA ILE A 106 -7.01 0.51 8.15
C ILE A 106 -7.99 1.64 8.50
N LYS A 107 -7.47 2.83 8.84
CA LYS A 107 -8.29 4.03 9.13
C LYS A 107 -9.09 4.49 7.92
N LYS A 108 -8.52 4.48 6.71
CA LYS A 108 -9.27 4.82 5.50
C LYS A 108 -10.34 3.76 5.21
N ASN A 109 -10.03 2.49 5.44
CA ASN A 109 -10.95 1.38 5.25
C ASN A 109 -12.16 1.42 6.20
N SER A 110 -12.00 1.91 7.43
CA SER A 110 -13.12 2.02 8.38
C SER A 110 -14.21 2.99 7.91
N LEU A 111 -13.94 3.85 6.93
CA LEU A 111 -14.93 4.75 6.33
C LEU A 111 -15.93 4.03 5.41
N ILE A 112 -15.68 2.77 5.05
CA ILE A 112 -16.58 1.97 4.19
C ILE A 112 -17.83 1.49 4.94
N ASN A 113 -17.75 1.36 6.28
CA ASN A 113 -18.81 0.83 7.12
C ASN A 113 -19.55 1.91 7.93
N ASN A 114 -19.29 3.19 7.65
CA ASN A 114 -19.99 4.34 8.22
C ASN A 114 -20.88 4.99 7.15
#